data_AF-A0A147BGN0-F1
#
_entry.id   AF-A0A147BGN0-F1
#
_cell.length_a   1.000
_cell.length_b   1.000
_cell.length_c   1.000
_cell.angle_alpha   90.00
_cell.angle_beta   90.00
_cell.angle_gamma   90.00
#
_symmetry.space_group_name_H-M   'P 1'
#
loop_
_entity.id
_entity.type
_entity.pdbx_description
1 polymer ?
#
loop_
_entity_poly.entity_id
_entity_poly.type
_entity_poly.pdbx_seq_one_letter_code
_entity_poly.pdbx_strand_id
1 'polypeptide(L)'
;RTDLFCLCEELGVEVEQKMKKSEISKAISESVEAGEIKIAWELLQNAKKEAAAREEREQEQAAAREEREQTAAREEREQAAAREEREREREQAAAREEREREQAAAREEREREQAAAREEREREQTAAREERAALKRLELEMEQQR
;
A
#
# COMPACT_ATOMS: atom_id res chain seq x y z
N ARG A 1 16.37 -39.16 33.35
CA ARG A 1 16.61 -40.17 34.42
C ARG A 1 15.39 -40.28 35.33
N THR A 2 14.65 -39.19 35.53
CA THR A 2 13.43 -39.08 36.34
C THR A 2 12.22 -39.85 35.81
N ASP A 3 11.93 -39.81 34.51
CA ASP A 3 10.67 -40.39 33.98
C ASP A 3 10.46 -41.89 34.29
N LEU A 4 11.54 -42.70 34.23
CA LEU A 4 11.45 -44.15 34.47
C LEU A 4 11.31 -44.44 35.96
N PHE A 5 11.97 -43.64 36.80
CA PHE A 5 11.87 -43.72 38.25
C PHE A 5 10.47 -43.32 38.72
N CYS A 6 9.92 -42.22 38.20
CA CYS A 6 8.55 -41.79 38.52
C CYS A 6 7.51 -42.84 38.09
N LEU A 7 7.66 -43.43 36.90
CA LEU A 7 6.78 -44.52 36.45
C LEU A 7 6.87 -45.77 37.34
N CYS A 8 8.06 -46.10 37.88
CA CYS A 8 8.21 -47.21 38.80
C CYS A 8 7.62 -46.91 40.19
N GLU A 9 7.77 -45.67 40.71
CA GLU A 9 7.13 -45.24 41.96
C GLU A 9 5.60 -45.22 41.84
N GLU A 10 5.05 -44.73 40.72
CA GLU A 10 3.60 -44.68 40.45
C GLU A 10 2.96 -46.07 40.33
N LEU A 11 3.73 -47.05 39.84
CA LEU A 11 3.31 -48.45 39.72
C LEU A 11 3.69 -49.29 40.96
N GLY A 12 4.34 -48.72 41.98
CA GLY A 12 4.65 -49.43 43.23
C GLY A 12 5.86 -50.37 43.16
N VAL A 13 6.73 -50.24 42.16
CA VAL A 13 8.01 -50.96 42.09
C VAL A 13 9.06 -50.22 42.91
N GLU A 14 9.58 -50.86 43.97
CA GLU A 14 10.64 -50.31 44.82
C GLU A 14 11.96 -50.13 44.05
N VAL A 15 12.24 -48.90 43.63
CA VAL A 15 13.51 -48.51 43.02
C VAL A 15 14.13 -47.32 43.76
N GLU A 16 15.33 -47.47 44.32
CA GLU A 16 16.02 -46.35 44.98
C GLU A 16 16.70 -45.44 43.94
N GLN A 17 16.66 -44.11 44.10
CA GLN A 17 17.31 -43.12 43.20
C GLN A 17 18.80 -43.40 42.87
N LYS A 18 19.48 -44.13 43.75
CA LYS A 18 20.90 -44.52 43.67
C LYS A 18 21.15 -45.78 42.81
N MET A 19 20.11 -46.52 42.45
CA MET A 19 20.22 -47.72 41.62
C MET A 19 20.73 -47.38 40.22
N LYS A 20 21.58 -48.26 39.68
CA LYS A 20 22.05 -48.16 38.30
C LYS A 20 20.92 -48.54 37.35
N LYS A 21 20.96 -47.99 36.13
CA LYS A 21 19.98 -48.29 35.07
C LYS A 21 19.81 -49.80 34.83
N SER A 22 20.90 -50.57 34.97
CA SER A 22 20.91 -52.03 34.87
C SER A 22 20.18 -52.73 36.04
N GLU A 23 20.28 -52.21 37.26
CA GLU A 23 19.60 -52.76 38.44
C GLU A 23 18.11 -52.46 38.39
N ILE A 24 17.73 -51.26 37.93
CA ILE A 24 16.33 -50.87 37.69
C ILE A 24 15.70 -51.76 36.61
N SER A 25 16.40 -51.98 35.49
CA SER A 25 15.94 -52.91 34.45
C SER A 25 15.74 -54.33 34.97
N LYS A 26 16.62 -54.79 35.88
CA LYS A 26 16.49 -56.11 36.50
C LYS A 26 15.27 -56.18 37.44
N ALA A 27 15.09 -55.19 38.31
CA ALA A 27 13.92 -55.09 39.21
C ALA A 27 12.59 -55.03 38.44
N ILE A 28 12.55 -54.27 37.34
CA ILE A 28 11.37 -54.21 36.45
C ILE A 28 11.11 -55.58 35.80
N SER A 29 12.16 -56.30 35.39
CA SER A 29 12.02 -57.61 34.74
C SER A 29 11.59 -58.72 35.71
N GLU A 30 11.88 -58.56 37.00
CA GLU A 30 11.50 -59.49 38.08
C GLU A 30 10.12 -59.15 38.69
N SER A 31 9.53 -58.00 38.34
CA SER A 31 8.20 -57.59 38.78
C SER A 31 7.08 -58.28 38.00
N VAL A 32 5.98 -58.61 38.67
CA VAL A 32 4.74 -59.12 38.04
C VAL A 32 4.11 -58.10 37.09
N GLU A 33 4.37 -56.81 37.32
CA GLU A 33 3.83 -55.67 36.57
C GLU A 33 4.75 -55.20 35.44
N ALA A 34 5.80 -55.97 35.11
CA ALA A 34 6.75 -55.65 34.04
C ALA A 34 6.08 -55.27 32.71
N GLY A 35 4.95 -55.91 32.39
CA GLY A 35 4.14 -55.61 31.22
C GLY A 35 3.46 -54.24 31.29
N GLU A 36 2.91 -53.88 32.45
CA GLU A 36 2.23 -52.60 32.69
C GLU A 36 3.22 -51.44 32.67
N ILE A 37 4.40 -51.61 33.26
CA ILE A 37 5.50 -50.64 33.24
C ILE A 37 5.97 -50.38 31.81
N LYS A 38 6.07 -51.44 30.99
CA LYS A 38 6.46 -51.30 29.58
C LYS A 38 5.42 -50.54 28.77
N ILE A 39 4.13 -50.85 28.95
CA ILE A 39 3.02 -50.16 28.29
C ILE A 39 2.99 -48.68 28.71
N ALA A 40 3.09 -48.39 30.01
CA ALA A 40 3.10 -47.04 30.53
C ALA A 40 4.31 -46.23 30.01
N TRP A 41 5.48 -46.85 29.92
CA TRP A 41 6.67 -46.23 29.33
C TRP A 41 6.48 -45.90 27.84
N GLU A 42 5.93 -46.83 27.05
CA GLU A 42 5.64 -46.59 25.63
C GLU A 42 4.59 -45.49 25.44
N LEU A 43 3.54 -45.46 26.26
CA LEU A 43 2.54 -44.38 26.25
C LEU A 43 3.15 -43.03 26.60
N LEU A 44 4.01 -42.95 27.61
CA LEU A 44 4.72 -41.71 27.97
C LEU A 44 5.61 -41.23 26.82
N GLN A 45 6.34 -42.14 26.17
CA GLN A 45 7.17 -41.78 25.01
C GLN A 45 6.33 -41.30 23.82
N ASN A 46 5.18 -41.93 23.56
CA ASN A 46 4.27 -41.51 22.50
C ASN A 46 3.65 -40.15 22.81
N ALA A 47 3.20 -39.92 24.06
CA ALA A 47 2.67 -38.62 24.49
C ALA A 47 3.71 -37.50 24.34
N LYS A 48 4.99 -37.76 24.65
CA LYS A 48 6.08 -36.79 24.44
C LYS A 48 6.30 -36.47 22.96
N LYS A 49 6.27 -37.49 22.09
CA LYS A 49 6.38 -37.29 20.64
C LYS A 49 5.19 -36.52 20.08
N GLU A 50 3.98 -36.82 20.54
CA GLU A 50 2.78 -36.10 20.14
C GLU A 50 2.80 -34.65 20.61
N ALA A 51 3.25 -34.38 21.84
CA ALA A 51 3.40 -33.03 22.36
C ALA A 51 4.39 -32.22 21.52
N ALA A 52 5.57 -32.78 21.22
CA ALA A 52 6.55 -32.14 20.35
C ALA A 52 6.00 -31.88 18.94
N ALA A 53 5.30 -32.86 18.35
CA ALA A 53 4.69 -32.69 17.03
C ALA A 53 3.53 -31.68 17.01
N ARG A 54 2.83 -31.49 18.13
CA ARG A 54 1.82 -30.42 18.26
C ARG A 54 2.48 -29.05 18.36
N GLU A 55 3.52 -28.93 19.19
CA GLU A 55 4.27 -27.68 19.33
C GLU A 55 4.89 -27.24 18.00
N GLU A 56 5.49 -28.17 17.24
CA GLU A 56 6.02 -27.90 15.91
C GLU A 56 4.94 -27.36 14.95
N ARG A 57 3.76 -28.00 14.91
CA ARG A 57 2.64 -27.52 14.07
C ARG A 57 2.12 -26.16 14.50
N GLU A 58 2.08 -25.87 15.80
CA GLU A 58 1.66 -24.57 16.31
C GLU A 58 2.66 -23.48 15.90
N GLN A 59 3.96 -23.76 15.99
CA GLN A 59 5.01 -22.85 15.54
C GLN A 59 4.93 -22.60 14.02
N GLU A 60 4.74 -23.64 13.21
CA GLU A 60 4.54 -23.50 11.77
C GLU A 60 3.30 -22.67 11.44
N GLN A 61 2.19 -22.89 12.13
CA GLN A 61 0.97 -22.10 11.92
C GLN A 61 1.14 -20.64 12.33
N ALA A 62 1.87 -20.37 13.41
CA ALA A 62 2.17 -19.02 13.85
C ALA A 62 3.04 -18.30 12.81
N ALA A 63 4.11 -18.95 12.34
CA ALA A 63 4.98 -18.41 11.28
C ALA A 63 4.21 -18.13 9.98
N ALA A 64 3.36 -19.07 9.55
CA ALA A 64 2.53 -18.89 8.35
C ALA A 64 1.50 -17.76 8.50
N ARG A 65 0.97 -17.52 9.70
CA ARG A 65 0.09 -16.37 9.97
C ARG A 65 0.87 -15.06 9.90
N GLU A 66 2.02 -15.01 10.56
CA GLU A 66 2.88 -13.82 10.56
C GLU A 66 3.31 -13.46 9.13
N GLU A 67 3.72 -14.44 8.33
CA GLU A 67 4.08 -14.24 6.92
C GLU A 67 2.90 -13.62 6.13
N ARG A 68 1.69 -14.17 6.27
CA ARG A 68 0.49 -13.65 5.60
C ARG A 68 0.16 -12.22 6.03
N GLU A 69 0.28 -11.93 7.32
CA GLU A 69 0.05 -10.57 7.84
C GLU A 69 1.08 -9.58 7.30
N GLN A 70 2.36 -9.98 7.23
CA GLN A 70 3.41 -9.16 6.64
C GLN A 70 3.17 -8.92 5.14
N THR A 71 2.78 -9.95 4.39
CA THR A 71 2.43 -9.80 2.97
C THR A 71 1.24 -8.86 2.79
N ALA A 72 0.16 -9.05 3.56
CA ALA A 72 -1.01 -8.18 3.48
C ALA A 72 -0.68 -6.72 3.82
N ALA A 73 0.11 -6.48 4.87
CA ALA A 73 0.54 -5.14 5.24
C ALA A 73 1.42 -4.48 4.17
N ARG A 74 2.25 -5.27 3.47
CA ARG A 74 3.05 -4.78 2.34
C ARG A 74 2.16 -4.41 1.16
N GLU A 75 1.22 -5.26 0.77
CA GLU A 75 0.27 -4.99 -0.31
C GLU A 75 -0.57 -3.74 -0.02
N GLU A 76 -1.03 -3.56 1.23
CA GLU A 76 -1.78 -2.37 1.63
C GLU A 76 -0.95 -1.10 1.46
N ARG A 77 0.32 -1.11 1.86
CA ARG A 77 1.24 0.03 1.68
C ARG A 77 1.49 0.33 0.22
N GLU A 78 1.69 -0.69 -0.61
CA GLU A 78 1.89 -0.53 -2.05
C GLU A 78 0.62 0.05 -2.72
N GLN A 79 -0.57 -0.41 -2.33
CA GLN A 79 -1.84 0.14 -2.81
C GLN A 79 -2.05 1.59 -2.37
N ALA A 80 -1.70 1.93 -1.13
CA ALA A 80 -1.80 3.29 -0.62
C ALA A 80 -0.87 4.24 -1.40
N ALA A 81 0.38 3.84 -1.61
CA ALA A 81 1.35 4.60 -2.40
C ALA A 81 0.86 4.81 -3.85
N ALA A 82 0.34 3.75 -4.49
CA ALA A 82 -0.19 3.85 -5.85
C ALA A 82 -1.42 4.77 -5.95
N ARG A 83 -2.25 4.84 -4.91
CA ARG A 83 -3.39 5.78 -4.87
C ARG A 83 -2.90 7.22 -4.75
N GLU A 84 -1.94 7.47 -3.87
CA GLU A 84 -1.35 8.80 -3.67
C GLU A 84 -0.66 9.30 -4.94
N GLU A 85 0.08 8.44 -5.64
CA GLU A 85 0.70 8.78 -6.92
C GLU A 85 -0.35 9.19 -7.97
N ARG A 86 -1.42 8.41 -8.12
CA ARG A 86 -2.51 8.74 -9.04
C ARG A 86 -3.23 10.04 -8.68
N GLU A 87 -3.36 10.35 -7.40
CA GLU A 87 -3.95 11.61 -6.95
C GLU A 87 -3.07 12.79 -7.36
N ARG A 88 -1.76 12.70 -7.10
CA ARG A 88 -0.79 13.72 -7.53
C ARG A 88 -0.78 13.91 -9.05
N GLU A 89 -0.86 12.83 -9.82
CA GLU A 89 -0.96 12.92 -11.29
C GLU A 89 -2.21 13.67 -11.75
N ARG A 90 -3.36 13.38 -11.12
CA ARG A 90 -4.63 14.06 -11.42
C ARG A 90 -4.57 15.54 -11.09
N GLU A 91 -4.01 15.90 -9.94
CA GLU A 91 -3.82 17.30 -9.55
C GLU A 91 -2.91 18.04 -10.54
N GLN A 92 -1.80 17.42 -10.95
CA GLN A 92 -0.91 18.01 -11.95
C GLN A 92 -1.58 18.18 -13.32
N ALA A 93 -2.39 17.20 -13.74
CA ALA A 93 -3.14 17.29 -14.98
C ALA A 93 -4.18 18.43 -14.93
N ALA A 94 -4.93 18.53 -13.83
CA ALA A 94 -5.90 19.60 -13.62
C ALA A 94 -5.23 20.99 -13.62
N ALA A 95 -4.10 21.14 -12.92
CA ALA A 95 -3.35 22.40 -12.90
C ALA A 95 -2.78 22.79 -14.27
N ARG A 96 -2.39 21.81 -15.10
CA ARG A 96 -1.96 22.07 -16.49
C ARG A 96 -3.14 22.54 -17.35
N GLU A 97 -4.27 21.85 -17.25
CA GLU A 97 -5.48 22.20 -18.00
C GLU A 97 -5.97 23.60 -17.64
N GLU A 98 -5.95 23.97 -16.35
CA GLU A 98 -6.30 25.31 -15.88
C GLU A 98 -5.39 26.37 -16.51
N ARG A 99 -4.07 26.17 -16.47
CA ARG A 99 -3.09 27.09 -17.10
C ARG A 99 -3.28 27.22 -18.61
N GLU A 100 -3.63 26.14 -19.29
CA GLU A 100 -3.91 26.16 -20.73
C GLU A 100 -5.16 26.97 -21.04
N ARG A 101 -6.23 26.79 -20.25
CA ARG A 101 -7.47 27.58 -20.36
C ARG A 101 -7.22 29.06 -20.11
N GLU A 102 -6.47 29.41 -19.07
CA GLU A 102 -6.09 30.80 -18.78
C GLU A 102 -5.29 31.42 -19.94
N GLN A 103 -4.32 30.69 -20.48
CA GLN A 103 -3.54 31.16 -21.62
C GLN A 103 -4.39 31.34 -22.88
N ALA A 104 -5.34 30.43 -23.14
CA ALA A 104 -6.26 30.56 -24.26
C ALA A 104 -7.15 31.79 -24.10
N ALA A 105 -7.72 32.02 -22.91
CA ALA A 105 -8.54 33.19 -22.62
C ALA A 105 -7.74 34.50 -22.80
N ALA A 106 -6.51 34.55 -22.28
CA ALA A 106 -5.65 35.72 -22.43
C ALA A 106 -5.25 36.01 -23.89
N ARG A 107 -5.10 34.96 -24.71
CA ARG A 107 -4.86 35.13 -26.16
C ARG A 107 -6.09 35.69 -26.86
N GLU A 108 -7.26 35.13 -26.57
CA GLU A 108 -8.52 35.59 -27.14
C GLU A 108 -8.81 37.06 -26.78
N GLU A 109 -8.57 37.46 -25.54
CA GLU A 109 -8.70 38.85 -25.09
C GLU A 109 -7.79 39.79 -25.90
N ARG A 110 -6.50 39.44 -26.05
CA ARG A 110 -5.55 40.22 -26.85
C ARG A 110 -5.95 40.31 -28.31
N GLU A 111 -6.51 39.25 -28.88
CA GLU A 111 -6.99 39.26 -30.27
C GLU A 111 -8.20 40.19 -30.43
N ARG A 112 -9.14 40.17 -29.47
CA ARG A 112 -10.28 41.09 -29.45
C ARG A 112 -9.83 42.55 -29.30
N GLU A 113 -8.91 42.83 -28.40
CA GLU A 113 -8.33 44.18 -28.24
C GLU A 113 -7.66 44.67 -29.53
N GLN A 114 -6.87 43.82 -30.18
CA GLN A 114 -6.22 44.16 -31.45
C GLN A 114 -7.24 44.39 -32.57
N ALA A 115 -8.30 43.59 -32.63
CA ALA A 115 -9.37 43.77 -33.61
C ALA A 115 -10.09 45.12 -33.39
N ALA A 116 -10.45 45.43 -32.15
CA ALA A 116 -11.08 46.70 -31.79
C ALA A 116 -10.19 47.91 -32.14
N ALA A 117 -8.89 47.84 -31.82
CA ALA A 117 -7.94 48.91 -32.14
C ALA A 117 -7.75 49.09 -33.66
N ARG A 118 -7.84 48.02 -34.45
CA ARG A 118 -7.80 48.11 -35.92
C ARG A 118 -9.06 48.79 -36.46
N GLU A 119 -10.23 48.37 -35.96
CA GLU A 119 -11.51 48.96 -36.38
C GLU A 119 -11.58 50.46 -36.05
N GLU A 120 -11.11 50.85 -34.86
CA GLU A 120 -11.03 52.27 -34.46
C GLU A 120 -10.15 53.07 -35.43
N ARG A 121 -8.95 52.57 -35.75
CA ARG A 121 -8.06 53.22 -36.73
C ARG A 121 -8.66 53.33 -38.12
N GLU A 122 -9.41 52.31 -38.56
CA GLU A 122 -10.11 52.36 -39.85
C GLU A 122 -11.21 53.41 -39.86
N ARG A 123 -11.99 53.52 -38.77
CA ARG A 123 -13.00 54.58 -38.61
C ARG A 123 -12.37 55.97 -38.61
N GLU A 124 -11.28 56.17 -37.87
CA GLU A 124 -10.54 57.45 -37.85
C GLU A 124 -10.00 57.82 -39.24
N GLN A 125 -9.39 56.88 -39.95
CA GLN A 125 -8.90 57.11 -41.31
C GLN A 125 -10.04 57.44 -42.29
N THR A 126 -11.20 56.83 -42.11
CA THR A 126 -12.38 57.08 -42.95
C THR A 126 -12.91 58.49 -42.68
N ALA A 127 -13.09 58.85 -41.41
CA ALA A 127 -13.50 60.20 -40.99
C ALA A 127 -12.53 61.28 -41.52
N ALA A 128 -11.22 61.08 -41.39
CA ALA A 128 -10.22 62.02 -41.90
C ALA A 128 -10.26 62.18 -43.43
N ARG A 129 -10.56 61.10 -44.17
CA ARG A 129 -10.73 61.16 -45.64
C ARG A 129 -12.00 61.91 -46.01
N GLU A 130 -13.10 61.68 -45.30
CA GLU A 130 -14.37 62.37 -45.51
C GLU A 130 -14.26 63.86 -45.20
N GLU A 131 -13.62 64.23 -44.09
CA GLU A 131 -13.35 65.61 -43.71
C GLU A 131 -12.51 66.32 -44.79
N ARG A 132 -11.42 65.69 -45.25
CA ARG A 132 -10.60 66.24 -46.33
C ARG A 132 -11.39 66.40 -47.63
N ALA A 133 -12.28 65.46 -47.95
CA ALA A 133 -13.14 65.55 -49.13
C ALA A 133 -14.17 66.69 -49.00
N ALA A 134 -14.76 66.87 -47.82
CA ALA A 134 -15.68 67.96 -47.52
C ALA A 134 -14.99 69.33 -47.64
N LEU A 135 -13.79 69.47 -47.07
CA LEU A 135 -12.99 70.70 -47.17
C LEU A 135 -12.65 71.05 -48.62
N LYS A 136 -12.24 70.06 -49.44
CA LYS A 136 -11.99 70.28 -50.88
C LYS A 136 -13.24 70.72 -51.64
N ARG A 137 -14.42 70.18 -51.30
CA ARG A 137 -15.68 70.59 -51.93
C ARG A 137 -16.02 72.04 -51.58
N LEU A 138 -15.86 72.43 -50.32
CA LEU A 138 -16.07 73.81 -49.88
C LEU A 138 -15.09 74.78 -50.55
N GLU A 139 -13.81 74.39 -50.69
CA GLU A 139 -12.81 75.19 -51.39
C GLU A 139 -13.20 75.45 -52.86
N LEU A 140 -13.61 74.40 -53.59
CA LEU A 140 -14.08 74.52 -54.97
C LEU A 140 -15.36 75.37 -55.08
N GLU A 141 -16.29 75.24 -54.13
CA GLU A 141 -17.51 76.04 -54.09
C GLU A 141 -17.21 77.53 -53.89
N MET A 142 -16.28 77.86 -52.98
CA MET A 142 -15.85 79.25 -52.79
C MET A 142 -15.11 79.82 -54.00
N GLU A 143 -14.34 79.01 -54.71
CA GLU A 143 -13.67 79.44 -55.95
C GLU A 143 -14.66 79.75 -57.07
N GLN A 144 -15.75 78.97 -57.20
CA GLN A 144 -16.81 79.22 -58.18
C GLN A 144 -17.64 80.47 -57.90
N GLN A 145 -17.65 80.95 -56.65
CA GLN A 145 -18.39 82.15 -56.24
C GLN A 145 -17.58 83.46 -56.37
N ARG A 146 -16.30 83.37 -56.74
CA ARG A 146 -15.41 84.53 -56.97
C ARG A 146 -15.37 84.93 -58.44
#